data_AF-A0AAD1A188-F1
#
_entry.id   AF-A0AAD1A188-F1
#
_cell.length_a   1.000
_cell.length_b   1.000
_cell.length_c   1.000
_cell.angle_alpha   90.00
_cell.angle_beta   90.00
_cell.angle_gamma   90.00
#
_symmetry.space_group_name_H-M   'P 1'
#
loop_
_entity.id
_entity.type
_entity.pdbx_description
1 polymer ?
#
loop_
_entity_poly.entity_id
_entity_poly.type
_entity_poly.pdbx_seq_one_letter_code
_entity_poly.pdbx_strand_id
1 'polypeptide(L)'
;MPTPALYRAIQFLETLTEIEEGMQINVALVLLRVASKPSIYQRELPQYVPLTQSTAGRIVDRLSDRGGLGLINSREDFEDRRTNILTLTARGQATVRGLISVL
;
A
#
# COMPACT_ATOMS: atom_id res chain seq x y z
N MET A 1 -26.13 6.46 19.42
CA MET A 1 -24.80 7.09 19.63
C MET A 1 -23.81 6.38 18.71
N PRO A 2 -22.92 7.08 18.00
CA PRO A 2 -21.87 6.46 17.19
C PRO A 2 -20.99 5.53 18.05
N THR A 3 -20.62 4.37 17.49
CA THR A 3 -19.83 3.36 18.21
C THR A 3 -18.35 3.72 18.22
N PRO A 4 -17.56 3.27 19.21
CA PRO A 4 -16.10 3.43 19.18
C PRO A 4 -15.47 2.90 17.87
N ALA A 5 -16.01 1.83 17.30
CA ALA A 5 -15.55 1.27 16.03
C ALA A 5 -15.72 2.24 14.85
N LEU A 6 -16.82 3.01 14.81
CA LEU A 6 -17.03 4.02 13.77
C LEU A 6 -15.99 5.14 13.86
N TYR A 7 -15.68 5.61 15.08
CA TYR A 7 -14.65 6.64 15.28
C TYR A 7 -13.27 6.17 14.82
N ARG A 8 -12.91 4.91 15.11
CA ARG A 8 -11.64 4.33 14.65
C ARG A 8 -11.57 4.19 13.13
N ALA A 9 -12.68 3.81 12.50
CA ALA A 9 -12.74 3.73 11.03
C ALA A 9 -12.57 5.12 10.38
N ILE A 10 -13.18 6.16 10.96
CA ILE A 10 -13.00 7.54 10.51
C ILE A 10 -11.55 7.96 10.67
N GLN A 11 -10.97 7.76 11.87
CA GLN A 11 -9.59 8.12 12.15
C GLN A 11 -8.60 7.39 11.23
N PHE A 12 -8.85 6.11 10.92
CA PHE A 12 -8.05 5.36 9.97
C PHE A 12 -8.05 5.99 8.58
N LEU A 13 -9.22 6.41 8.08
CA LEU A 13 -9.34 7.08 6.79
C LEU A 13 -8.71 8.47 6.80
N GLU A 14 -8.84 9.21 7.89
CA GLU A 14 -8.19 10.52 8.06
C GLU A 14 -6.65 10.38 8.06
N THR A 15 -6.09 9.39 8.75
CA THR A 15 -4.64 9.13 8.73
C THR A 15 -4.13 8.76 7.33
N LEU A 16 -4.96 8.14 6.46
CA LEU A 16 -4.58 7.94 5.06
C LEU A 16 -4.41 9.26 4.31
N THR A 17 -5.22 10.28 4.62
CA THR A 17 -5.12 11.61 3.99
C THR A 17 -3.89 12.40 4.44
N GLU A 18 -3.35 12.10 5.62
CA GLU A 18 -2.09 12.68 6.11
C GLU A 18 -0.86 12.16 5.32
N ILE A 19 -0.96 10.96 4.75
CA ILE A 19 0.10 10.37 3.92
C ILE A 19 0.13 11.05 2.54
N GLU A 20 -1.05 11.20 1.95
CA GLU A 20 -1.24 11.84 0.65
C GLU A 20 -2.64 12.46 0.60
N GLU A 21 -2.69 13.76 0.30
CA GLU A 21 -3.96 14.43 0.06
C GLU A 21 -4.68 13.76 -1.13
N GLY A 22 -5.91 13.30 -0.91
CA GLY A 22 -6.67 12.60 -1.94
C GLY A 22 -6.19 11.18 -2.23
N MET A 23 -5.50 10.53 -1.28
CA MET A 23 -5.12 9.12 -1.35
C MET A 23 -6.27 8.26 -1.89
N GLN A 24 -6.06 7.63 -3.05
CA GLN A 24 -7.07 6.76 -3.63
C GLN A 24 -7.16 5.45 -2.82
N ILE A 25 -8.37 4.94 -2.60
CA ILE A 25 -8.61 3.70 -1.84
C ILE A 25 -7.79 2.53 -2.38
N ASN A 26 -7.66 2.39 -3.70
CA ASN A 26 -6.87 1.30 -4.31
C ASN A 26 -5.37 1.44 -4.01
N VAL A 27 -4.84 2.66 -3.88
CA VAL A 27 -3.43 2.90 -3.49
C VAL A 27 -3.22 2.46 -2.04
N ALA A 28 -4.13 2.86 -1.13
CA ALA A 28 -4.10 2.42 0.26
C ALA A 28 -4.23 0.89 0.39
N LEU A 29 -5.14 0.26 -0.38
CA LEU A 29 -5.31 -1.20 -0.38
C LEU A 29 -4.05 -1.92 -0.86
N VAL A 30 -3.35 -1.42 -1.88
CA VAL A 30 -2.08 -2.02 -2.31
C VAL A 30 -1.01 -1.89 -1.22
N LEU A 31 -0.88 -0.72 -0.58
CA LEU A 31 0.07 -0.54 0.53
C LEU A 31 -0.20 -1.54 1.66
N LEU A 32 -1.44 -1.67 2.11
CA LEU A 32 -1.84 -2.62 3.16
C LEU A 32 -1.70 -4.07 2.71
N ARG A 33 -1.84 -4.36 1.40
CA ARG A 33 -1.61 -5.69 0.86
C ARG A 33 -0.13 -6.06 0.89
N VAL A 34 0.76 -5.16 0.51
CA VAL A 34 2.21 -5.35 0.63
C VAL A 34 2.62 -5.55 2.09
N ALA A 35 1.99 -4.81 3.01
CA ALA A 35 2.22 -4.98 4.45
C ALA A 35 1.77 -6.36 4.98
N SER A 36 0.61 -6.85 4.54
CA SER A 36 0.05 -8.13 5.00
C SER A 36 0.63 -9.37 4.32
N LYS A 37 1.27 -9.22 3.16
CA LYS A 37 1.99 -10.29 2.45
C LYS A 37 3.39 -9.80 2.05
N PRO A 38 4.38 -9.87 2.95
CA PRO A 38 5.76 -9.48 2.63
C PRO A 38 6.29 -10.28 1.44
N SER A 39 6.96 -9.60 0.51
CA SER A 39 7.51 -10.19 -0.72
C SER A 39 6.45 -10.70 -1.70
N ILE A 40 5.26 -10.09 -1.70
CA ILE A 40 4.25 -10.32 -2.75
C ILE A 40 4.80 -9.90 -4.12
N TYR A 41 4.53 -10.69 -5.15
CA TYR A 41 4.84 -10.29 -6.51
C TYR A 41 3.82 -9.28 -7.03
N GLN A 42 4.27 -8.26 -7.75
CA GLN A 42 3.41 -7.25 -8.36
C GLN A 42 2.30 -7.88 -9.22
N ARG A 43 2.60 -8.97 -9.94
CA ARG A 43 1.63 -9.68 -10.78
C ARG A 43 0.49 -10.34 -9.98
N GLU A 44 0.69 -10.59 -8.68
CA GLU A 44 -0.33 -11.16 -7.82
C GLU A 44 -1.32 -10.10 -7.30
N LEU A 45 -1.02 -8.81 -7.37
CA LEU A 45 -1.87 -7.75 -6.80
C LEU A 45 -3.34 -7.80 -7.27
N PRO A 46 -3.66 -8.02 -8.57
CA PRO A 46 -5.04 -8.15 -9.02
C PRO A 46 -5.83 -9.30 -8.39
N GLN A 47 -5.17 -10.29 -7.78
CA GLN A 47 -5.84 -11.39 -7.07
C GLN A 47 -6.40 -10.94 -5.72
N TYR A 48 -5.90 -9.83 -5.17
CA TYR A 48 -6.23 -9.38 -3.81
C TYR A 48 -6.84 -7.98 -3.76
N VAL A 49 -6.63 -7.18 -4.81
CA VAL A 49 -7.14 -5.82 -4.93
C VAL A 49 -7.85 -5.73 -6.29
N PRO A 50 -9.07 -5.16 -6.36
CA PRO A 50 -9.83 -5.08 -7.61
C PRO A 50 -9.23 -4.03 -8.55
N LEU A 51 -8.17 -4.40 -9.26
CA LEU A 51 -7.44 -3.54 -10.19
C LEU A 51 -6.87 -4.32 -11.38
N THR A 52 -6.56 -3.62 -12.48
CA THR A 52 -5.86 -4.21 -13.64
C THR A 52 -4.35 -4.27 -13.40
N GLN A 53 -3.62 -5.12 -14.13
CA GLN A 53 -2.15 -5.15 -14.07
C GLN A 53 -1.52 -3.78 -14.40
N SER A 54 -2.07 -3.06 -15.39
CA SER A 54 -1.62 -1.70 -15.74
C SER A 54 -1.85 -0.68 -14.61
N THR A 55 -2.91 -0.86 -13.82
CA THR A 55 -3.17 -0.04 -12.64
C THR A 55 -2.27 -0.43 -11.48
N ALA A 56 -1.99 -1.72 -11.30
CA ALA A 56 -1.02 -2.21 -10.32
C ALA A 56 0.35 -1.54 -10.51
N GLY A 57 0.86 -1.49 -11.75
CA GLY A 57 2.13 -0.84 -12.06
C GLY A 57 2.17 0.63 -11.66
N ARG A 58 1.17 1.40 -12.05
CA ARG A 58 1.07 2.83 -11.71
C ARG A 58 1.00 3.07 -10.20
N ILE A 59 0.25 2.23 -9.47
CA ILE A 59 0.14 2.33 -8.01
C ILE A 59 1.47 1.94 -7.34
N VAL A 60 2.14 0.89 -7.83
CA VAL A 60 3.46 0.49 -7.33
C VAL A 60 4.48 1.60 -7.54
N ASP A 61 4.51 2.21 -8.73
CA ASP A 61 5.37 3.36 -9.00
C ASP A 61 5.06 4.51 -8.03
N ARG A 62 3.78 4.86 -7.84
CA ARG A 62 3.35 5.91 -6.90
C ARG A 62 3.81 5.65 -5.46
N LEU A 63 3.61 4.43 -4.97
CA LEU A 63 3.99 4.02 -3.61
C LEU A 63 5.51 3.91 -3.42
N SER A 64 6.27 3.72 -4.49
CA SER A 64 7.72 3.65 -4.46
C SER A 64 8.37 5.04 -4.47
N ASP A 65 9.69 5.09 -4.32
CA ASP A 65 10.46 6.34 -4.49
C ASP A 65 10.30 6.94 -5.90
N ARG A 66 10.03 6.12 -6.93
CA ARG A 66 9.87 6.59 -8.32
C ARG A 66 8.70 7.56 -8.47
N GLY A 67 7.61 7.30 -7.76
CA GLY A 67 6.40 8.11 -7.79
C GLY A 67 6.23 9.01 -6.56
N GLY A 68 7.17 8.99 -5.63
CA GLY A 68 7.39 10.05 -4.63
C GLY A 68 6.95 9.73 -3.19
N LEU A 69 6.27 8.61 -2.93
CA LEU A 69 5.83 8.30 -1.56
C LEU A 69 6.87 7.51 -0.75
N GLY A 70 7.72 6.72 -1.42
CA GLY A 70 8.82 5.99 -0.77
C GLY A 70 8.37 5.00 0.32
N LEU A 71 7.18 4.44 0.19
CA LEU A 71 6.57 3.52 1.14
C LEU A 71 6.87 2.05 0.81
N ILE A 72 7.12 1.73 -0.45
CA ILE A 72 7.46 0.37 -0.88
C ILE A 72 8.74 0.33 -1.72
N ASN A 73 9.50 -0.76 -1.57
CA ASN A 73 10.52 -1.16 -2.51
C ASN A 73 9.91 -2.08 -3.57
N SER A 74 10.29 -1.86 -4.82
CA SER A 74 9.98 -2.73 -5.96
C SER A 74 11.28 -3.19 -6.57
N ARG A 75 11.57 -4.49 -6.48
CA ARG A 75 12.82 -5.09 -6.95
C ARG A 75 12.52 -6.19 -7.95
N GLU A 76 13.24 -6.22 -9.07
CA GLU A 76 13.16 -7.33 -10.02
C GLU A 76 13.47 -8.66 -9.32
N ASP A 77 12.68 -9.68 -9.64
CA ASP A 77 12.99 -11.04 -9.23
C ASP A 77 14.22 -11.55 -9.99
N PHE A 78 15.08 -12.31 -9.30
CA PHE A 78 16.28 -12.86 -9.89
C PHE A 78 15.98 -13.97 -10.89
N GLU A 79 14.90 -14.72 -10.67
CA GLU A 79 14.47 -15.83 -11.54
C GLU A 79 13.62 -15.34 -12.72
N ASP A 80 12.74 -14.35 -12.50
CA ASP A 80 11.88 -13.76 -13.52
C ASP A 80 11.90 -12.23 -13.46
N ARG A 81 12.85 -11.62 -14.18
CA ARG A 81 12.98 -10.15 -14.28
C ARG A 81 11.75 -9.44 -14.85
N ARG A 82 10.75 -10.18 -15.35
CA ARG A 82 9.47 -9.61 -15.81
C ARG A 82 8.52 -9.31 -14.66
N THR A 83 8.85 -9.70 -13.44
CA THR A 83 8.05 -9.39 -12.26
C THR A 83 8.88 -8.79 -11.13
N ASN A 84 8.23 -7.92 -10.36
CA ASN A 84 8.85 -7.29 -9.20
C ASN A 84 8.31 -7.91 -7.92
N ILE A 85 9.20 -8.11 -6.96
CA ILE A 85 8.88 -8.42 -5.57
C ILE A 85 8.71 -7.10 -4.82
N LEU A 86 7.60 -6.99 -4.08
CA LEU A 86 7.22 -5.80 -3.33
C LEU A 86 7.45 -6.00 -1.83
N THR A 87 8.08 -5.03 -1.19
CA THR A 87 8.29 -4.99 0.26
C THR A 87 8.09 -3.58 0.79
N LEU A 88 7.76 -3.42 2.06
CA LEU A 88 7.74 -2.08 2.68
C LEU A 88 9.15 -1.54 2.84
N THR A 89 9.33 -0.23 2.64
CA THR A 89 10.51 0.49 3.14
C THR A 89 10.43 0.68 4.66
N ALA A 90 11.50 1.16 5.30
CA ALA A 90 11.44 1.54 6.71
C ALA A 90 10.37 2.64 6.97
N ARG A 91 10.25 3.60 6.05
CA ARG A 91 9.19 4.61 6.07
C ARG A 91 7.81 3.96 5.95
N GLY A 92 7.63 3.07 4.97
CA GLY A 92 6.37 2.33 4.78
C GLY A 92 5.95 1.54 6.02
N GLN A 93 6.89 0.88 6.70
CA GLN A 93 6.62 0.18 7.96
C GLN A 93 6.15 1.12 9.06
N ALA A 94 6.81 2.27 9.24
CA ALA A 94 6.40 3.27 10.22
C ALA A 94 5.01 3.85 9.89
N THR A 95 4.76 4.14 8.62
CA THR A 95 3.46 4.63 8.13
C THR A 95 2.34 3.62 8.39
N VAL A 96 2.52 2.36 8.01
CA VAL A 96 1.50 1.31 8.27
C VAL A 96 1.29 1.11 9.76
N ARG A 97 2.35 1.18 10.58
CA ARG A 97 2.22 1.10 12.05
C ARG A 97 1.37 2.25 12.61
N GLY A 98 1.55 3.47 12.10
CA GLY A 98 0.70 4.61 12.45
C GLY A 98 -0.76 4.36 12.10
N LEU A 99 -1.03 3.92 10.87
CA LEU A 99 -2.37 3.60 10.39
C LEU A 99 -3.08 2.54 11.25
N ILE A 100 -2.42 1.44 11.58
CA ILE A 100 -3.07 0.36 12.35
C ILE A 100 -3.21 0.68 13.83
N SER A 101 -2.47 1.67 14.36
CA SER A 101 -2.52 2.03 15.79
C SER A 101 -3.84 2.69 16.21
N VAL A 102 -4.63 3.16 15.23
CA VAL A 102 -5.93 3.81 15.46
C VAL A 102 -7.12 2.85 15.32
N LEU A 103 -6.89 1.58 14.96
CA LEU A 103 -7.90 0.51 14.84
C LEU A 103 -8.07 -0.26 16.17
#